data_AF-A0A1G1G1M5-F1
#
_entry.id   AF-A0A1G1G1M5-F1
#
_cell.length_a   1.000
_cell.length_b   1.000
_cell.length_c   1.000
_cell.angle_alpha   90.00
_cell.angle_beta   90.00
_cell.angle_gamma   90.00
#
_symmetry.space_group_name_H-M   'P 1'
#
loop_
_entity.id
_entity.type
_entity.pdbx_description
1 polymer ?
#
loop_
_entity_poly.entity_id
_entity_poly.type
_entity_poly.pdbx_seq_one_letter_code
_entity_poly.pdbx_strand_id
1 'polypeptide(L)'
;MPLIKSHKLGILVYQFPPWFQYRTRNLDYMLTCKKLMQGLPVAVEFRHGSWLESDILDSVLHFFRKHQLTYITADEPQYGNLATVPFFPDATTDIAYFRFHGRNKENWLKKGIETSLRYAYLYSDDELKEFIPSIQRVNKRAKVTFAMFNNCHVGFAMKDALRLKELLATQNSI
;
A
#
# COMPACT_ATOMS: atom_id res chain seq x y z
N MET A 1 -10.84 23.04 -2.89
CA MET A 1 -11.24 21.76 -3.54
C MET A 1 -12.49 21.19 -2.85
N PRO A 2 -13.52 20.71 -3.57
CA PRO A 2 -14.79 20.24 -2.97
C PRO A 2 -14.63 19.16 -1.88
N LEU A 3 -13.71 18.21 -2.06
CA LEU A 3 -13.45 17.15 -1.08
C LEU A 3 -12.85 17.66 0.24
N ILE A 4 -12.05 18.73 0.17
CA ILE A 4 -11.48 19.37 1.37
C ILE A 4 -12.58 20.13 2.11
N LYS A 5 -13.36 20.95 1.39
CA LYS A 5 -14.46 21.76 1.96
C LYS A 5 -15.56 20.90 2.60
N SER A 6 -15.72 19.65 2.14
CA SER A 6 -16.71 18.70 2.65
C SER A 6 -16.14 17.70 3.67
N HIS A 7 -14.87 17.81 4.05
CA HIS A 7 -14.18 16.87 4.94
C HIS A 7 -14.26 15.40 4.48
N LYS A 8 -14.35 15.16 3.16
CA LYS A 8 -14.40 13.82 2.54
C LYS A 8 -13.08 13.38 1.93
N LEU A 9 -12.04 14.22 1.98
CA LEU A 9 -10.70 13.84 1.56
C LEU A 9 -10.00 13.06 2.67
N GLY A 10 -9.77 11.76 2.45
CA GLY A 10 -8.98 10.93 3.37
C GLY A 10 -7.48 11.24 3.26
N ILE A 11 -6.88 10.91 2.12
CA ILE A 11 -5.44 11.07 1.86
C ILE A 11 -5.16 11.08 0.36
N LEU A 12 -4.11 11.78 -0.07
CA LEU A 12 -3.64 11.77 -1.45
C LEU A 12 -2.62 10.66 -1.65
N VAL A 13 -2.77 9.85 -2.70
CA VAL A 13 -1.88 8.72 -2.98
C VAL A 13 -0.96 9.04 -4.16
N TYR A 14 0.35 8.96 -3.93
CA TYR A 14 1.37 8.91 -4.98
C TYR A 14 1.88 7.47 -5.12
N GLN A 15 1.37 6.78 -6.13
CA GLN A 15 1.89 5.48 -6.54
C GLN A 15 3.00 5.69 -7.57
N PHE A 16 4.24 5.41 -7.19
CA PHE A 16 5.37 5.51 -8.11
C PHE A 16 5.52 4.25 -8.96
N PRO A 17 5.99 4.38 -10.21
CA PRO A 17 6.17 3.25 -11.11
C PRO A 17 7.42 2.42 -10.77
N PRO A 18 7.57 1.20 -11.31
CA PRO A 18 8.69 0.30 -10.98
C PRO A 18 10.10 0.84 -11.27
N TRP A 19 10.24 1.78 -12.21
CA TRP A 19 11.54 2.43 -12.49
C TRP A 19 11.93 3.50 -11.46
N PHE A 20 11.03 3.84 -10.54
CA PHE A 20 11.32 4.72 -9.41
C PHE A 20 12.01 3.93 -8.30
N GLN A 21 13.31 3.74 -8.45
CA GLN A 21 14.16 2.98 -7.52
C GLN A 21 14.68 3.88 -6.38
N TYR A 22 15.21 3.28 -5.31
CA TYR A 22 15.84 4.03 -4.23
C TYR A 22 17.03 4.82 -4.76
N ARG A 23 16.94 6.15 -4.67
CA ARG A 23 17.99 7.12 -5.00
C ARG A 23 17.76 8.38 -4.18
N THR A 24 18.82 9.05 -3.72
CA THR A 24 18.68 10.30 -2.95
C THR A 24 17.84 11.36 -3.70
N ARG A 25 18.07 11.53 -5.01
CA ARG A 25 17.26 12.45 -5.84
C ARG A 25 15.75 12.15 -5.83
N ASN A 26 15.38 10.88 -5.63
CA ASN A 26 13.99 10.45 -5.60
C ASN A 26 13.35 10.77 -4.23
N LEU A 27 14.13 10.81 -3.16
CA LEU A 27 13.69 11.37 -1.86
C LEU A 27 13.34 12.86 -2.01
N ASP A 28 14.21 13.65 -2.65
CA ASP A 28 13.97 15.08 -2.90
C ASP A 28 12.72 15.32 -3.77
N TYR A 29 12.51 14.45 -4.77
CA TYR A 29 11.32 14.48 -5.60
C TYR A 29 10.03 14.25 -4.77
N MET A 30 10.04 13.29 -3.84
CA MET A 30 8.91 13.06 -2.93
C MET A 30 8.63 14.29 -2.05
N LEU A 31 9.66 14.98 -1.56
CA LEU A 31 9.48 16.23 -0.80
C LEU A 31 8.89 17.35 -1.65
N THR A 32 9.28 17.41 -2.92
CA THR A 32 8.72 18.36 -3.88
C THR A 32 7.23 18.09 -4.10
N CYS A 33 6.83 16.85 -4.36
CA CYS A 33 5.43 16.44 -4.43
C CYS A 33 4.65 16.80 -3.17
N LYS A 34 5.20 16.50 -1.98
CA LYS A 34 4.59 16.85 -0.69
C LYS A 34 4.38 18.36 -0.55
N LYS A 35 5.39 19.17 -0.90
CA LYS A 35 5.31 20.64 -0.81
C LYS A 35 4.20 21.20 -1.69
N LEU A 36 4.03 20.64 -2.89
CA LEU A 36 2.95 21.05 -3.81
C LEU A 36 1.55 20.77 -3.25
N MET A 37 1.41 19.80 -2.35
CA MET A 37 0.12 19.45 -1.72
C MET A 37 -0.24 20.35 -0.54
N GLN A 38 0.57 21.36 -0.21
CA GLN A 38 0.24 22.44 0.74
C GLN A 38 -0.30 21.95 2.09
N GLY A 39 0.29 20.89 2.65
CA GLY A 39 -0.06 20.36 3.96
C GLY A 39 -1.16 19.29 3.97
N LEU A 40 -1.73 18.94 2.81
CA LEU A 40 -2.63 17.79 2.73
C LEU A 40 -1.87 16.49 3.06
N PRO A 41 -2.55 15.50 3.68
CA PRO A 41 -1.94 14.21 3.95
C PRO A 41 -1.60 13.52 2.64
N VAL A 42 -0.39 12.96 2.59
CA VAL A 42 0.17 12.29 1.40
C VAL A 42 0.66 10.91 1.79
N ALA A 43 0.20 9.92 1.04
CA ALA A 43 0.65 8.55 1.07
C ALA A 43 1.50 8.23 -0.16
N VAL A 44 2.57 7.47 0.03
CA VAL A 44 3.47 7.05 -1.03
C VAL A 44 3.50 5.53 -1.10
N GLU A 45 3.40 5.03 -2.32
CA GLU A 45 3.51 3.61 -2.63
C GLU A 45 4.65 3.36 -3.61
N PHE A 46 5.47 2.37 -3.28
CA PHE A 46 6.58 1.91 -4.09
C PHE A 46 6.19 0.65 -4.88
N ARG A 47 6.83 0.48 -6.04
CA ARG A 47 6.67 -0.68 -6.94
C ARG A 47 8.00 -1.37 -7.26
N HIS A 48 9.04 -1.08 -6.46
CA HIS A 48 10.38 -1.62 -6.64
C HIS A 48 11.01 -1.94 -5.29
N GLY A 49 11.54 -3.15 -5.15
CA GLY A 49 12.03 -3.70 -3.88
C GLY A 49 13.19 -2.92 -3.26
N SER A 50 13.96 -2.17 -4.04
CA SER A 50 15.11 -1.37 -3.56
C SER A 50 14.79 -0.40 -2.42
N TRP A 51 13.53 -0.03 -2.23
CA TRP A 51 13.11 0.86 -1.15
C TRP A 51 13.01 0.16 0.21
N LEU A 52 12.98 -1.17 0.23
CA LEU A 52 12.73 -2.01 1.41
C LEU A 52 13.82 -3.08 1.59
N GLU A 53 14.99 -2.89 0.98
CA GLU A 53 16.17 -3.69 1.27
C GLU A 53 16.64 -3.43 2.72
N SER A 54 17.19 -4.46 3.37
CA SER A 54 17.44 -4.44 4.83
C SER A 54 18.42 -3.34 5.27
N ASP A 55 19.37 -2.97 4.42
CA ASP A 55 20.36 -1.92 4.67
C ASP A 55 19.79 -0.49 4.54
N ILE A 56 18.68 -0.33 3.81
CA ILE A 56 18.08 0.97 3.48
C ILE A 56 16.75 1.20 4.22
N LEU A 57 16.03 0.14 4.55
CA LEU A 57 14.67 0.14 5.10
C LEU A 57 14.48 1.12 6.26
N ASP A 58 15.34 1.06 7.28
CA ASP A 58 15.23 1.91 8.46
C ASP A 58 15.41 3.39 8.11
N SER A 59 16.34 3.71 7.20
CA SER A 59 16.54 5.07 6.72
C SER A 59 15.33 5.58 5.94
N VAL A 60 14.69 4.73 5.14
CA VAL A 60 13.48 5.09 4.38
C VAL A 60 12.31 5.34 5.33
N LEU A 61 12.06 4.43 6.28
CA LEU A 61 10.98 4.62 7.26
C LEU A 61 11.23 5.84 8.15
N HIS A 62 12.48 6.09 8.56
CA HIS A 62 12.85 7.31 9.28
C HIS A 62 12.56 8.57 8.45
N PHE A 63 12.94 8.58 7.17
CA PHE A 63 12.63 9.68 6.25
C PHE A 63 11.12 9.93 6.17
N PHE A 64 10.32 8.87 6.03
CA PHE A 64 8.86 8.99 5.99
C PHE A 64 8.29 9.60 7.27
N ARG A 65 8.73 9.13 8.44
CA ARG A 65 8.30 9.69 9.75
C ARG A 65 8.72 11.15 9.90
N LYS A 66 9.98 11.48 9.61
CA LYS A 66 10.53 12.84 9.67
C LYS A 66 9.75 13.83 8.80
N HIS A 67 9.34 13.39 7.62
CA HIS A 67 8.63 14.23 6.66
C HIS A 67 7.11 14.02 6.65
N GLN A 68 6.55 13.32 7.64
CA GLN A 68 5.11 13.05 7.77
C GLN A 68 4.49 12.52 6.46
N LEU A 69 5.17 11.57 5.82
CA LEU A 69 4.68 10.84 4.65
C LEU A 69 4.09 9.52 5.12
N THR A 70 2.88 9.19 4.68
CA THR A 70 2.26 7.90 4.97
C THR A 70 2.84 6.85 4.03
N TYR A 71 3.45 5.81 4.57
CA TYR A 71 3.90 4.66 3.81
C TYR A 71 2.71 3.76 3.47
N ILE A 72 2.61 3.33 2.21
CA ILE A 72 1.63 2.35 1.76
C ILE A 72 2.27 0.97 1.80
N THR A 73 1.71 0.10 2.63
CA THR A 73 2.00 -1.33 2.64
C THR A 73 1.30 -1.97 1.44
N ALA A 74 2.06 -2.42 0.45
CA ALA A 74 1.51 -3.09 -0.72
C ALA A 74 1.64 -4.62 -0.61
N ASP A 75 0.57 -5.34 -0.96
CA ASP A 75 0.64 -6.78 -1.27
C ASP A 75 0.61 -6.95 -2.79
N GLU A 76 1.66 -7.57 -3.31
CA GLU A 76 1.87 -7.83 -4.73
C GLU A 76 2.66 -9.14 -4.92
N PRO A 77 2.70 -9.73 -6.14
CA PRO A 77 3.31 -11.03 -6.33
C PRO A 77 4.82 -11.01 -6.07
N GLN A 78 5.34 -12.03 -5.38
CA GLN A 78 6.75 -12.10 -4.99
C GLN A 78 7.57 -12.98 -5.96
N TYR A 79 8.64 -12.42 -6.53
CA TYR A 79 9.51 -13.08 -7.51
C TYR A 79 10.88 -13.51 -6.98
N GLY A 80 11.19 -13.22 -5.70
CA GLY A 80 12.52 -13.42 -5.14
C GLY A 80 13.57 -12.45 -5.70
N ASN A 81 13.13 -11.31 -6.25
CA ASN A 81 13.96 -10.22 -6.74
C ASN A 81 13.27 -8.86 -6.49
N LEU A 82 13.86 -7.75 -6.94
CA LEU A 82 13.38 -6.39 -6.66
C LEU A 82 12.27 -5.90 -7.61
N ALA A 83 11.72 -6.74 -8.49
CA ALA A 83 10.67 -6.36 -9.43
C ALA A 83 9.35 -5.94 -8.75
N THR A 84 9.19 -6.33 -7.48
CA THR A 84 8.09 -5.97 -6.59
C THR A 84 8.63 -5.62 -5.20
N VAL A 85 7.81 -4.97 -4.38
CA VAL A 85 8.08 -4.70 -2.97
C VAL A 85 7.65 -5.90 -2.12
N PRO A 86 8.42 -6.26 -1.07
CA PRO A 86 7.94 -7.20 -0.07
C PRO A 86 6.75 -6.62 0.70
N PHE A 87 5.86 -7.50 1.18
CA PHE A 87 4.79 -7.11 2.09
C PHE A 87 5.39 -6.72 3.45
N PHE A 88 5.53 -5.42 3.69
CA PHE A 88 6.17 -4.88 4.90
C PHE A 88 5.24 -3.91 5.65
N PRO A 89 4.47 -4.36 6.65
CA PRO A 89 3.48 -3.50 7.32
C PRO A 89 4.09 -2.55 8.35
N ASP A 90 4.01 -1.24 8.11
CA ASP A 90 4.40 -0.21 9.08
C ASP A 90 3.50 1.04 9.06
N ALA A 91 3.47 1.78 10.18
CA ALA A 91 2.84 3.08 10.30
C ALA A 91 3.92 4.17 10.46
N THR A 92 4.07 5.00 9.42
CA THR A 92 5.00 6.14 9.44
C THR A 92 4.32 7.46 9.83
N THR A 93 3.00 7.44 9.97
CA THR A 93 2.15 8.57 10.39
C THR A 93 1.00 8.04 11.27
N ASP A 94 0.11 8.92 11.71
CA ASP A 94 -1.15 8.53 12.36
C ASP A 94 -2.21 7.99 11.37
N ILE A 95 -1.86 7.92 10.08
CA ILE A 95 -2.60 7.17 9.06
C ILE A 95 -1.77 5.94 8.68
N ALA A 96 -2.42 4.78 8.65
CA ALA A 96 -1.89 3.55 8.06
C ALA A 96 -2.63 3.23 6.76
N TYR A 97 -1.93 2.66 5.79
CA TYR A 97 -2.51 2.40 4.48
C TYR A 97 -2.00 1.07 3.92
N PHE A 98 -2.92 0.15 3.65
CA PHE A 98 -2.68 -1.11 2.95
C PHE A 98 -3.31 -1.05 1.56
N ARG A 99 -2.58 -1.54 0.55
CA ARG A 99 -3.09 -1.75 -0.82
C ARG A 99 -2.82 -3.17 -1.29
N PHE A 100 -3.90 -3.91 -1.57
CA PHE A 100 -3.84 -5.31 -1.98
C PHE A 100 -4.08 -5.41 -3.49
N HIS A 101 -3.06 -5.78 -4.27
CA HIS A 101 -3.14 -5.83 -5.73
C HIS A 101 -3.41 -7.23 -6.29
N GLY A 102 -3.35 -8.25 -5.44
CA GLY A 102 -3.35 -9.64 -5.84
C GLY A 102 -1.94 -10.22 -6.01
N ARG A 103 -1.84 -11.54 -6.04
CA ARG A 103 -0.58 -12.29 -6.16
C ARG A 103 -0.48 -13.05 -7.48
N ASN A 104 -1.08 -12.54 -8.56
CA ASN A 104 -1.04 -13.14 -9.89
C ASN A 104 0.36 -13.05 -10.53
N LYS A 105 1.26 -13.99 -10.17
CA LYS A 105 2.63 -14.07 -10.70
C LYS A 105 2.67 -14.28 -12.21
N GLU A 106 1.66 -14.95 -12.76
CA GLU A 106 1.63 -15.30 -14.18
C GLU A 106 1.51 -14.05 -15.05
N ASN A 107 0.66 -13.10 -14.68
CA ASN A 107 0.30 -11.98 -15.56
C ASN A 107 0.96 -10.65 -15.19
N TRP A 108 1.37 -10.45 -13.94
CA TRP A 108 1.83 -9.15 -13.44
C TRP A 108 2.97 -8.51 -14.26
N LEU A 109 3.98 -9.30 -14.67
CA LEU A 109 5.13 -8.84 -15.44
C LEU A 109 4.96 -9.02 -16.96
N LYS A 110 3.88 -9.68 -17.42
CA LYS A 110 3.63 -9.88 -18.85
C LYS A 110 3.40 -8.54 -19.55
N LYS A 111 4.02 -8.40 -20.73
CA LYS A 111 3.85 -7.27 -21.65
C LYS A 111 2.83 -7.65 -22.73
N GLY A 112 2.08 -6.66 -23.23
CA GLY A 112 1.12 -6.87 -24.32
C GLY A 112 -0.19 -7.58 -23.93
N ILE A 113 -0.43 -7.80 -22.64
CA ILE A 113 -1.72 -8.30 -22.14
C ILE A 113 -2.57 -7.14 -21.61
N GLU A 114 -3.88 -7.38 -21.50
CA GLU A 114 -4.79 -6.43 -20.85
C GLU A 114 -4.35 -6.15 -19.41
N THR A 115 -4.22 -4.88 -19.04
CA THR A 115 -3.74 -4.46 -17.71
C THR A 115 -4.58 -5.03 -16.57
N SER A 116 -5.90 -5.21 -16.77
CA SER A 116 -6.79 -5.76 -15.74
C SER A 116 -6.41 -7.18 -15.33
N LEU A 117 -5.81 -7.96 -16.24
CA LEU A 117 -5.39 -9.35 -15.98
C LEU A 117 -4.22 -9.45 -15.00
N ARG A 118 -3.46 -8.37 -14.79
CA ARG A 118 -2.44 -8.30 -13.72
C ARG A 118 -3.08 -8.36 -12.34
N TYR A 119 -4.28 -7.79 -12.24
CA TYR A 119 -5.09 -7.66 -11.03
C TYR A 119 -6.16 -8.76 -10.92
N ALA A 120 -6.14 -9.75 -11.82
CA ALA A 120 -7.03 -10.91 -11.81
C ALA A 120 -6.57 -11.91 -10.75
N TYR A 121 -6.89 -11.62 -9.49
CA TYR A 121 -6.59 -12.46 -8.34
C TYR A 121 -7.72 -12.35 -7.34
N LEU A 122 -8.25 -13.47 -6.87
CA LEU A 122 -9.19 -13.54 -5.76
C LEU A 122 -8.43 -14.15 -4.59
N TYR A 123 -8.33 -13.41 -3.48
CA TYR A 123 -7.61 -13.91 -2.32
C TYR A 123 -8.37 -15.07 -1.67
N SER A 124 -7.64 -16.06 -1.16
CA SER A 124 -8.24 -17.08 -0.32
C SER A 124 -8.50 -16.55 1.09
N ASP A 125 -9.38 -17.21 1.84
CA ASP A 125 -9.61 -16.89 3.25
C ASP A 125 -8.32 -16.95 4.09
N ASP A 126 -7.44 -17.90 3.78
CA ASP A 126 -6.18 -18.06 4.53
C ASP A 126 -5.23 -16.90 4.23
N GLU A 127 -5.13 -16.46 2.98
CA GLU A 127 -4.36 -15.27 2.61
C GLU A 127 -4.93 -14.00 3.25
N LEU A 128 -6.26 -13.85 3.28
CA LEU A 128 -6.89 -12.72 3.95
C LEU A 128 -6.62 -12.72 5.47
N LYS A 129 -6.60 -13.89 6.10
CA LYS A 129 -6.27 -14.04 7.53
C LYS A 129 -4.81 -13.68 7.82
N GLU A 130 -3.87 -13.93 6.90
CA GLU A 130 -2.46 -13.51 7.05
C GLU A 130 -2.32 -12.01 7.28
N PHE A 131 -3.21 -11.19 6.70
CA PHE A 131 -3.15 -9.74 6.84
C PHE A 131 -3.63 -9.24 8.21
N ILE A 132 -4.54 -9.97 8.87
CA ILE A 132 -5.25 -9.50 10.07
C ILE A 132 -4.29 -9.11 11.20
N PRO A 133 -3.31 -9.94 11.62
CA PRO A 133 -2.42 -9.58 12.71
C PRO A 133 -1.62 -8.30 12.41
N SER A 134 -1.22 -8.13 11.15
CA SER A 134 -0.46 -6.95 10.71
C SER A 134 -1.32 -5.70 10.65
N ILE A 135 -2.55 -5.79 10.13
CA ILE A 135 -3.53 -4.69 10.15
C ILE A 135 -3.81 -4.27 11.58
N GLN A 136 -4.11 -5.20 12.49
CA GLN A 136 -4.39 -4.89 13.89
C GLN A 136 -3.17 -4.27 14.60
N ARG A 137 -1.96 -4.80 14.40
CA ARG A 137 -0.72 -4.25 14.96
C ARG A 137 -0.47 -2.82 14.50
N VAL A 138 -0.63 -2.56 13.21
CA VAL A 138 -0.42 -1.23 12.62
C VAL A 138 -1.53 -0.27 13.07
N ASN A 139 -2.77 -0.73 13.17
CA ASN A 139 -3.92 0.06 13.63
C ASN A 139 -3.74 0.58 15.07
N LYS A 140 -3.02 -0.14 15.95
CA LYS A 140 -2.71 0.36 17.31
C LYS A 140 -1.82 1.62 17.30
N ARG A 141 -1.12 1.89 16.20
CA ARG A 141 -0.20 3.05 16.04
C ARG A 141 -0.80 4.17 15.18
N ALA A 142 -1.97 3.94 14.57
CA ALA A 142 -2.62 4.88 13.67
C ALA A 142 -4.02 5.24 14.20
N LYS A 143 -4.48 6.47 13.95
CA LYS A 143 -5.86 6.89 14.20
C LYS A 143 -6.82 6.35 13.15
N VAL A 144 -6.34 6.18 11.92
CA VAL A 144 -7.12 5.65 10.79
C VAL A 144 -6.26 4.65 10.02
N THR A 145 -6.84 3.48 9.72
CA THR A 145 -6.22 2.47 8.86
C THR A 145 -7.08 2.26 7.62
N PHE A 146 -6.52 2.56 6.44
CA PHE A 146 -7.13 2.24 5.16
C PHE A 146 -6.67 0.86 4.69
N ALA A 147 -7.62 0.02 4.29
CA ALA A 147 -7.37 -1.29 3.70
C ALA A 147 -8.07 -1.34 2.33
N MET A 148 -7.30 -1.11 1.26
CA MET A 148 -7.83 -0.91 -0.08
C MET A 148 -7.48 -2.08 -1.00
N PHE A 149 -8.49 -2.71 -1.57
CA PHE A 149 -8.33 -3.75 -2.57
C PHE A 149 -8.30 -3.13 -3.98
N ASN A 150 -7.29 -3.47 -4.77
CA ASN A 150 -7.05 -2.98 -6.12
C ASN A 150 -7.03 -4.11 -7.17
N ASN A 151 -7.32 -5.35 -6.75
CA ASN A 151 -7.55 -6.51 -7.60
C ASN A 151 -8.93 -6.46 -8.28
N CYS A 152 -9.22 -5.37 -9.00
CA CYS A 152 -10.58 -5.02 -9.46
C CYS A 152 -11.13 -5.85 -10.63
N HIS A 153 -10.42 -6.90 -11.07
CA HIS A 153 -10.91 -7.76 -12.14
C HIS A 153 -12.18 -8.51 -11.70
N VAL A 154 -13.26 -8.41 -12.49
CA VAL A 154 -14.54 -9.14 -12.28
C VAL A 154 -15.09 -9.01 -10.85
N GLY A 155 -14.87 -7.86 -10.20
CA GLY A 155 -15.40 -7.57 -8.86
C GLY A 155 -14.69 -8.27 -7.71
N PHE A 156 -13.51 -8.88 -7.91
CA PHE A 156 -12.77 -9.56 -6.83
C PHE A 156 -12.43 -8.61 -5.68
N ALA A 157 -11.97 -7.40 -5.97
CA ALA A 157 -11.70 -6.39 -4.93
C ALA A 157 -12.87 -6.16 -3.97
N MET A 158 -14.12 -6.14 -4.46
CA MET A 158 -15.30 -5.98 -3.61
C MET A 158 -15.52 -7.23 -2.74
N LYS A 159 -15.40 -8.42 -3.33
CA LYS A 159 -15.56 -9.69 -2.62
C LYS A 159 -14.52 -9.81 -1.49
N ASP A 160 -13.27 -9.53 -1.78
CA ASP A 160 -12.18 -9.61 -0.81
C ASP A 160 -12.30 -8.56 0.29
N ALA A 161 -12.71 -7.33 -0.06
CA ALA A 161 -12.96 -6.28 0.93
C ALA A 161 -14.09 -6.65 1.90
N LEU A 162 -15.20 -7.20 1.39
CA LEU A 162 -16.30 -7.68 2.22
C LEU A 162 -15.87 -8.86 3.08
N ARG A 163 -15.12 -9.80 2.51
CA ARG A 163 -14.65 -10.98 3.23
C ARG A 163 -13.67 -10.64 4.34
N LEU A 164 -12.69 -9.76 4.08
CA LEU A 164 -11.76 -9.29 5.10
C LEU A 164 -12.51 -8.57 6.25
N LYS A 165 -13.54 -7.77 5.93
CA LYS A 165 -14.38 -7.12 6.93
C LYS A 165 -15.08 -8.13 7.84
N GLU A 166 -15.64 -9.20 7.28
CA GLU A 166 -16.25 -10.28 8.07
C GLU A 166 -15.22 -10.95 8.99
N LEU A 167 -14.06 -11.32 8.46
CA LEU A 167 -13.00 -11.98 9.22
C LEU A 167 -12.49 -11.10 10.38
N LEU A 168 -12.35 -9.78 10.16
CA LEU A 168 -11.98 -8.82 11.19
C LEU A 168 -13.05 -8.70 12.30
N ALA A 169 -14.34 -8.80 11.95
CA ALA A 169 -15.43 -8.73 12.92
C ALA A 169 -15.49 -9.98 13.82
N THR A 170 -15.18 -11.16 13.28
CA THR A 170 -15.16 -12.41 14.06
C THR A 170 -14.02 -12.42 15.09
N GLN A 171 -12.86 -11.84 14.74
CA GLN A 171 -11.68 -11.81 15.63
C GLN A 171 -11.78 -10.78 16.76
N ASN A 172 -12.62 -9.75 16.62
CA ASN A 172 -12.85 -8.74 17.66
C ASN A 172 -13.96 -9.15 18.66
N SER A 173 -14.64 -10.27 18.41
CA SER A 173 -15.74 -10.78 19.24
C SER A 173 -15.29 -11.81 20.29
N ILE A 174 -13.98 -11.90 20.55
CA ILE A 174 -13.36 -12.78 21.56
C ILE A 174 -12.53 -11.92 22.52
#